data_AF-A0A8H6J284-F1
#
_entry.id   AF-A0A8H6J284-F1
#
_cell.length_a   1.000
_cell.length_b   1.000
_cell.length_c   1.000
_cell.angle_alpha   90.00
_cell.angle_beta   90.00
_cell.angle_gamma   90.00
#
_symmetry.space_group_name_H-M   'P 1'
#
loop_
_entity.id
_entity.type
_entity.pdbx_description
1 polymer ?
#
loop_
_entity_poly.entity_id
_entity_poly.type
_entity_poly.pdbx_seq_one_letter_code
_entity_poly.pdbx_strand_id
1 'polypeptide(L)'
;MSSSSLPPELAGRAPQSCRQCRRLKRKCPRDLPSCALCDRLGKKCQYPAGRKPYGSPQDEDEESQSQLSQVMTTPSTASVTSHGTSVAGTHGAEFPSAYFLDSDLFQPISHDALGCPSSVPLYVSEVLDEELGAICECYFKTVDLWFPFVSRKKLKQDLDSGITAEVALLLVCMKLATEVPGNHHAAAIGSLTYEVARRYTNELEVTVPTSLRLFQATILVAVYEIGHGILPTAYLTVAKAARLGLLRGVHDRGHTTQLFQTPPTWTHWEEERRAWWATSILERYMNLGPSGLPMATPEPVQGELLPALDSDWFRGAIGSSQPLYSKGFSSNSQIGPFARVCQASHVLGRVLRHRNSRKEAGVQYDILTEALQLEATSSALDAHLSQSSTDPATTVDLAICIIARLALYHGYACIQPDAVGERLPEETEMQGASIRGLKQIISDRGPRLASLVIRQATESIESLSPLVVQAMYDVATECQWFVREGDVADGADSTLRLATDALLLLSQRWKVADKCLHLLGSTGGH
;
A
#
# COMPACT_ATOMS: atom_id res chain seq x y z
N MET A 1 74.29 12.07 -9.01
CA MET A 1 74.21 13.48 -8.58
C MET A 1 73.73 14.31 -9.75
N SER A 2 72.45 14.69 -9.72
CA SER A 2 71.87 15.90 -10.32
C SER A 2 70.53 16.11 -9.62
N SER A 3 70.50 17.15 -8.81
CA SER A 3 69.39 17.65 -8.00
C SER A 3 68.27 18.23 -8.86
N SER A 4 67.00 17.99 -8.50
CA SER A 4 65.93 18.97 -8.76
C SER A 4 65.08 19.14 -7.49
N SER A 5 65.20 20.34 -6.93
CA SER A 5 64.43 20.87 -5.81
C SER A 5 63.05 21.32 -6.29
N LEU A 6 61.98 20.95 -5.58
CA LEU A 6 60.64 21.55 -5.68
C LEU A 6 60.39 22.51 -4.51
N PRO A 7 59.59 23.58 -4.68
CA PRO A 7 59.58 24.78 -3.84
C PRO A 7 58.76 24.66 -2.54
N PRO A 8 58.97 25.54 -1.55
CA PRO A 8 58.33 25.49 -0.23
C PRO A 8 56.99 26.25 -0.21
N GLU A 9 55.88 25.63 -0.63
CA GLU A 9 54.54 26.25 -0.53
C GLU A 9 53.39 25.31 -0.10
N LEU A 10 53.69 24.10 0.41
CA LEU A 10 52.67 23.08 0.71
C LEU A 10 52.51 22.71 2.19
N ALA A 11 53.03 23.50 3.12
CA ALA A 11 53.02 23.16 4.55
C ALA A 11 51.65 23.23 5.25
N GLY A 12 50.54 23.51 4.55
CA GLY A 12 49.20 23.66 5.15
C GLY A 12 48.07 22.88 4.49
N ARG A 13 48.35 22.06 3.47
CA ARG A 13 47.31 21.32 2.72
C ARG A 13 47.47 19.81 2.79
N ALA A 14 46.36 19.13 3.04
CA ALA A 14 46.29 17.68 3.04
C ALA A 14 46.54 17.12 1.62
N PRO A 15 47.20 15.95 1.49
CA PRO A 15 47.51 15.34 0.19
C PRO A 15 46.25 14.87 -0.54
N GLN A 16 45.15 14.64 0.19
CA GLN A 16 43.89 14.13 -0.35
C GLN A 16 42.70 14.93 0.20
N SER A 17 41.59 14.92 -0.54
CA SER A 17 40.31 15.45 -0.05
C SER A 17 39.86 14.71 1.21
N CYS A 18 39.27 15.41 2.18
CA CYS A 18 38.72 14.79 3.38
C CYS A 18 37.56 13.82 3.03
N ARG A 19 37.27 12.88 3.95
CA ARG A 19 36.21 11.88 3.77
C ARG A 19 34.84 12.52 3.52
N GLN A 20 34.53 13.60 4.25
CA GLN A 20 33.25 14.29 4.12
C GLN A 20 33.04 14.93 2.74
N CYS A 21 34.07 15.62 2.20
CA CYS A 21 33.98 16.21 0.87
C CYS A 21 33.91 15.14 -0.24
N ARG A 22 34.54 13.96 -0.05
CA ARG A 22 34.40 12.82 -0.97
C ARG A 22 32.98 12.28 -0.97
N ARG A 23 32.41 12.03 0.20
CA ARG A 23 31.03 11.54 0.35
C ARG A 23 30.03 12.49 -0.30
N LEU A 24 30.21 13.79 -0.10
CA LEU A 24 29.37 14.85 -0.69
C LEU A 24 29.69 15.13 -2.17
N LYS A 25 30.69 14.47 -2.78
CA LYS A 25 31.18 14.70 -4.15
C LYS A 25 31.46 16.20 -4.46
N ARG A 26 31.95 16.96 -3.48
CA ARG A 26 32.29 18.39 -3.61
C ARG A 26 33.80 18.63 -3.55
N LYS A 27 34.26 19.73 -4.17
CA LYS A 27 35.68 20.10 -4.20
C LYS A 27 36.18 20.45 -2.80
N CYS A 28 37.14 19.66 -2.29
CA CYS A 28 37.77 19.90 -0.99
C CYS A 28 38.93 20.91 -1.14
N PRO A 29 38.95 22.02 -0.39
CA PRO A 29 40.05 22.99 -0.42
C PRO A 29 41.32 22.46 0.25
N ARG A 30 41.22 21.37 1.03
CA ARG A 30 42.31 20.59 1.63
C ARG A 30 43.10 21.31 2.73
N ASP A 31 42.57 22.37 3.32
CA ASP A 31 43.22 23.08 4.43
C ASP A 31 43.28 22.22 5.70
N LEU A 32 44.38 22.28 6.45
CA LEU A 32 44.56 21.61 7.74
C LEU A 32 44.36 22.61 8.90
N PRO A 33 43.76 22.21 10.03
CA PRO A 33 43.29 20.87 10.40
C PRO A 33 41.90 20.50 9.84
N SER A 34 41.10 21.48 9.43
CA SER A 34 39.76 21.31 8.84
C SER A 34 39.68 22.08 7.52
N CYS A 35 39.05 21.49 6.49
CA CYS A 35 38.87 22.17 5.21
C CYS A 35 37.80 23.27 5.34
N ALA A 36 37.99 24.40 4.66
CA ALA A 36 37.06 25.53 4.78
C ALA A 36 35.58 25.19 4.44
N LEU A 37 35.35 24.15 3.63
CA LEU A 37 33.99 23.68 3.35
C LEU A 37 33.36 22.94 4.54
N CYS A 38 34.12 22.07 5.21
CA CYS A 38 33.63 21.36 6.40
C CYS A 38 33.43 22.33 7.57
N ASP A 39 34.32 23.31 7.70
CA ASP A 39 34.26 24.34 8.73
C ASP A 39 33.00 25.21 8.57
N ARG A 40 32.74 25.70 7.35
CA ARG A 40 31.53 26.46 7.04
C ARG A 40 30.24 25.66 7.28
N LEU A 41 30.28 24.34 7.03
CA LEU A 41 29.13 23.46 7.21
C LEU A 41 28.98 22.93 8.65
N GLY A 42 29.91 23.27 9.56
CA GLY A 42 29.93 22.75 10.93
C GLY A 42 30.06 21.22 10.99
N LYS A 43 30.67 20.57 9.99
CA LYS A 43 30.81 19.11 9.92
C LYS A 43 32.23 18.68 10.30
N LYS A 44 32.36 17.52 10.95
CA LYS A 44 33.66 16.94 11.35
C LYS A 44 34.52 16.64 10.11
N CYS A 45 35.64 17.36 9.97
CA CYS A 45 36.58 17.17 8.86
C CYS A 45 37.65 16.13 9.22
N GLN A 46 37.68 15.02 8.49
CA GLN A 46 38.70 13.97 8.68
C GLN A 46 39.41 13.65 7.36
N TYR A 47 40.74 13.77 7.38
CA TYR A 47 41.60 13.40 6.26
C TYR A 47 42.08 11.95 6.40
N PRO A 48 42.13 11.16 5.31
CA PRO A 48 42.66 9.81 5.36
C PRO A 48 44.17 9.82 5.67
N ALA A 49 44.60 8.96 6.59
CA ALA A 49 46.00 8.80 6.96
C ALA A 49 46.76 7.96 5.91
N GLY A 50 47.31 8.60 4.89
CA GLY A 50 48.28 8.01 3.96
C GLY A 50 47.72 7.12 2.83
N ARG A 51 48.53 6.90 1.78
CA ARG A 51 48.24 6.01 0.64
C ARG A 51 48.38 4.54 1.07
N LYS A 52 47.34 3.72 0.98
CA LYS A 52 47.50 2.26 0.88
C LYS A 52 48.15 1.92 -0.49
N PRO A 53 49.12 1.00 -0.57
CA PRO A 53 49.64 0.49 -1.85
C PRO A 53 48.53 -0.20 -2.65
N TYR A 54 48.64 -0.13 -3.96
CA TYR A 54 47.67 -0.64 -4.92
C TYR A 54 47.54 -2.17 -4.84
N GLY A 55 46.31 -2.68 -4.63
CA GLY A 55 45.99 -4.10 -4.79
C GLY A 55 45.58 -4.86 -3.52
N SER A 56 44.41 -4.55 -2.96
CA SER A 56 43.58 -5.54 -2.23
C SER A 56 42.12 -5.04 -2.16
N PRO A 57 41.11 -5.89 -2.41
CA PRO A 57 39.71 -5.53 -2.17
C PRO A 57 39.33 -5.78 -0.71
N GLN A 58 38.43 -4.91 -0.21
CA GLN A 58 37.67 -4.96 1.06
C GLN A 58 38.36 -4.35 2.30
N ASP A 59 37.68 -3.32 2.85
CA ASP A 59 37.37 -3.09 4.28
C ASP A 59 36.83 -1.65 4.43
N GLU A 60 35.51 -1.48 4.27
CA GLU A 60 34.75 -0.35 4.83
C GLU A 60 33.68 -0.93 5.76
N ASP A 61 34.05 -1.50 6.91
CA ASP A 61 33.08 -1.95 7.93
C ASP A 61 33.72 -2.22 9.32
N GLU A 62 34.51 -1.28 9.89
CA GLU A 62 35.08 -1.48 11.26
C GLU A 62 35.09 -0.25 12.19
N GLU A 63 34.24 0.76 11.99
CA GLU A 63 34.16 1.90 12.94
C GLU A 63 32.74 2.17 13.51
N SER A 64 31.83 1.18 13.46
CA SER A 64 30.46 1.33 14.00
C SER A 64 30.10 0.40 15.18
N GLN A 65 31.06 -0.29 15.81
CA GLN A 65 30.74 -1.30 16.85
C GLN A 65 31.40 -1.13 18.23
N SER A 66 31.94 0.03 18.61
CA SER A 66 32.62 0.19 19.92
C SER A 66 32.09 1.29 20.84
N GLN A 67 30.82 1.68 20.74
CA GLN A 67 30.19 2.61 21.71
C GLN A 67 28.84 2.12 22.25
N LEU A 68 28.82 0.92 22.85
CA LEU A 68 27.72 0.43 23.69
C LEU A 68 28.30 -0.37 24.87
N SER A 69 29.09 0.29 25.74
CA SER A 69 29.33 -0.20 27.10
C SER A 69 30.08 0.84 27.94
N GLN A 70 29.37 1.52 28.85
CA GLN A 70 29.70 1.72 30.27
C GLN A 70 29.16 3.04 30.85
N VAL A 71 28.61 2.91 32.05
CA VAL A 71 27.81 3.87 32.82
C VAL A 71 28.69 4.49 33.94
N MET A 72 28.51 5.80 34.17
CA MET A 72 28.77 6.64 35.37
C MET A 72 30.17 6.70 36.02
N THR A 73 30.75 7.91 36.09
CA THR A 73 31.02 8.69 37.35
C THR A 73 31.65 10.08 37.02
N THR A 74 31.40 11.08 37.86
CA THR A 74 31.61 12.56 37.75
C THR A 74 33.06 13.02 38.12
N PRO A 75 33.45 14.34 38.25
CA PRO A 75 32.84 15.66 37.92
C PRO A 75 33.76 16.72 37.20
N SER A 76 33.15 17.85 36.77
CA SER A 76 33.73 19.22 36.53
C SER A 76 34.71 19.40 35.34
N THR A 77 34.70 20.46 34.50
CA THR A 77 34.43 21.91 34.70
C THR A 77 34.29 22.64 33.34
N ALA A 78 33.53 23.74 33.32
CA ALA A 78 33.57 24.90 32.41
C ALA A 78 33.21 24.70 30.91
N SER A 79 32.01 25.13 30.49
CA SER A 79 31.71 26.46 29.90
C SER A 79 32.09 26.59 28.42
N VAL A 80 31.11 26.62 27.51
CA VAL A 80 30.80 27.79 26.64
C VAL A 80 29.40 27.59 26.02
N THR A 81 28.59 28.62 26.23
CA THR A 81 27.24 28.91 25.76
C THR A 81 27.04 28.81 24.24
N SER A 82 25.93 28.18 23.82
CA SER A 82 25.15 28.71 22.69
C SER A 82 23.66 28.59 23.01
N HIS A 83 22.97 29.73 22.95
CA HIS A 83 21.55 29.88 23.23
C HIS A 83 20.70 29.15 22.19
N GLY A 84 19.92 28.19 22.65
CA GLY A 84 18.69 27.73 22.01
C GLY A 84 17.65 27.61 23.11
N THR A 85 16.84 28.65 23.25
CA THR A 85 15.80 28.79 24.27
C THR A 85 14.79 27.64 24.15
N SER A 86 14.87 26.61 25.00
CA SER A 86 13.75 25.68 25.18
C SER A 86 12.74 26.35 26.11
N VAL A 87 11.81 27.09 25.53
CA VAL A 87 10.56 27.42 26.23
C VAL A 87 9.73 26.15 26.19
N ALA A 88 9.61 25.50 27.35
CA ALA A 88 8.54 24.55 27.59
C ALA A 88 7.21 25.30 27.45
N GLY A 89 6.51 25.06 26.35
CA GLY A 89 5.22 25.63 26.04
C GLY A 89 4.37 24.58 25.37
N THR A 90 3.18 24.36 25.93
CA THR A 90 2.06 23.55 25.44
C THR A 90 1.53 24.07 24.09
N HIS A 91 2.33 23.93 23.03
CA HIS A 91 1.93 24.09 21.64
C HIS A 91 2.19 22.75 20.94
N GLY A 92 1.18 22.21 20.24
CA GLY A 92 1.33 20.97 19.47
C GLY A 92 2.55 21.06 18.55
N ALA A 93 3.35 20.00 18.48
CA ALA A 93 4.64 20.11 17.79
C ALA A 93 4.42 20.34 16.29
N GLU A 94 5.03 21.39 15.76
CA GLU A 94 4.99 21.71 14.34
C GLU A 94 5.70 20.61 13.53
N PHE A 95 5.24 20.42 12.29
CA PHE A 95 5.90 19.50 11.37
C PHE A 95 7.35 19.93 11.12
N PRO A 96 8.33 19.00 11.18
CA PRO A 96 9.73 19.33 10.97
C PRO A 96 9.99 19.72 9.51
N SER A 97 9.98 21.01 9.20
CA SER A 97 10.16 21.54 7.84
C SER A 97 11.46 21.07 7.17
N ALA A 98 12.50 20.77 7.95
CA ALA A 98 13.74 20.15 7.50
C ALA A 98 13.51 18.86 6.71
N TYR A 99 12.45 18.09 6.99
CA TYR A 99 12.10 16.89 6.21
C TYR A 99 11.99 17.19 4.70
N PHE A 100 11.39 18.32 4.35
CA PHE A 100 11.24 18.75 2.95
C PHE A 100 12.36 19.68 2.48
N LEU A 101 12.89 20.52 3.37
CA LEU A 101 13.82 21.59 2.99
C LEU A 101 15.29 21.17 3.03
N ASP A 102 15.67 20.28 3.94
CA ASP A 102 17.07 19.82 4.11
C ASP A 102 17.13 18.42 4.76
N SER A 103 17.10 17.39 3.91
CA SER A 103 17.14 15.98 4.34
C SER A 103 18.41 15.61 5.12
N ASP A 104 19.53 16.32 4.90
CA ASP A 104 20.80 16.09 5.60
C ASP A 104 20.77 16.59 7.06
N LEU A 105 19.87 17.54 7.37
CA LEU A 105 19.67 18.09 8.71
C LEU A 105 18.46 17.47 9.43
N PHE A 106 17.54 16.86 8.69
CA PHE A 106 16.38 16.21 9.26
C PHE A 106 16.78 15.03 10.18
N GLN A 107 16.06 14.89 11.28
CA GLN A 107 16.15 13.74 12.18
C GLN A 107 14.76 13.13 12.36
N PRO A 108 14.61 11.80 12.28
CA PRO A 108 13.32 11.15 12.47
C PRO A 108 12.71 11.49 13.84
N ILE A 109 11.42 11.82 13.84
CA ILE A 109 10.68 12.23 15.03
C ILE A 109 9.98 11.04 15.71
N SER A 110 9.60 11.18 16.98
CA SER A 110 8.78 10.18 17.67
C SER A 110 7.41 10.03 16.97
N HIS A 111 6.82 8.84 17.05
CA HIS A 111 5.48 8.57 16.50
C HIS A 111 4.39 9.44 17.12
N ASP A 112 4.58 9.91 18.36
CA ASP A 112 3.63 10.75 19.08
C ASP A 112 3.90 12.26 18.91
N ALA A 113 4.98 12.63 18.20
CA ALA A 113 5.43 14.02 18.12
C ALA A 113 4.41 14.93 17.44
N LEU A 114 3.66 14.43 16.44
CA LEU A 114 2.69 15.23 15.67
C LEU A 114 1.24 15.09 16.19
N GLY A 115 1.04 14.62 17.42
CA GLY A 115 -0.30 14.40 17.96
C GLY A 115 -1.16 15.68 18.05
N CYS A 116 -2.47 15.53 17.89
CA CYS A 116 -3.41 16.66 18.00
C CYS A 116 -3.63 17.00 19.49
N PRO A 117 -3.33 18.24 19.95
CA PRO A 117 -3.66 18.65 21.32
C PRO A 117 -5.15 19.02 21.47
N SER A 118 -5.91 19.12 20.37
CA SER A 118 -7.29 19.59 20.37
C SER A 118 -8.26 18.51 20.89
N SER A 119 -9.32 18.94 21.56
CA SER A 119 -10.41 18.06 21.98
C SER A 119 -11.28 17.62 20.80
N VAL A 120 -11.97 16.49 20.96
CA VAL A 120 -12.96 16.00 19.99
C VAL A 120 -14.10 17.03 19.84
N PRO A 121 -14.41 17.51 18.61
CA PRO A 121 -15.51 18.45 18.39
C PRO A 121 -16.88 17.85 18.74
N LEU A 122 -17.83 18.69 19.17
CA LEU A 122 -19.19 18.24 19.57
C LEU A 122 -19.92 17.49 18.45
N TYR A 123 -19.85 17.98 17.21
CA TYR A 123 -20.50 17.33 16.06
C TYR A 123 -19.95 15.92 15.76
N VAL A 124 -18.71 15.64 16.19
CA VAL A 124 -18.10 14.30 16.09
C VAL A 124 -18.62 13.43 17.23
N SER A 125 -18.65 13.97 18.45
CA SER A 125 -19.19 13.28 19.62
C SER A 125 -20.66 12.89 19.45
N GLU A 126 -21.48 13.74 18.81
CA GLU A 126 -22.89 13.45 18.48
C GLU A 126 -23.05 12.25 17.54
N VAL A 127 -22.14 12.05 16.59
CA VAL A 127 -22.15 10.87 15.71
C VAL A 127 -21.65 9.62 16.43
N LEU A 128 -20.76 9.80 17.42
CA LEU A 128 -20.21 8.74 18.26
C LEU A 128 -21.05 8.44 19.51
N ASP A 129 -22.29 8.94 19.60
CA ASP A 129 -23.20 8.76 20.76
C ASP A 129 -23.55 7.29 21.07
N GLU A 130 -23.16 6.36 20.18
CA GLU A 130 -23.22 4.92 20.43
C GLU A 130 -22.10 4.45 21.37
N GLU A 131 -22.31 3.31 22.02
CA GLU A 131 -21.25 2.68 22.82
C GLU A 131 -20.02 2.38 21.94
N LEU A 132 -18.89 3.02 22.23
CA LEU A 132 -17.65 2.89 21.45
C LEU A 132 -17.20 1.42 21.29
N GLY A 133 -17.51 0.60 22.29
CA GLY A 133 -17.32 -0.85 22.25
C GLY A 133 -18.13 -1.52 21.13
N ALA A 134 -19.38 -1.12 20.93
CA ALA A 134 -20.25 -1.64 19.87
C ALA A 134 -19.72 -1.28 18.47
N ILE A 135 -19.25 -0.04 18.27
CA ILE A 135 -18.61 0.39 17.01
C ILE A 135 -17.40 -0.49 16.70
N CYS A 136 -16.52 -0.67 17.68
CA CYS A 136 -15.33 -1.51 17.54
C CYS A 136 -15.71 -2.96 17.23
N GLU A 137 -16.65 -3.53 17.97
CA GLU A 137 -17.10 -4.90 17.77
C GLU A 137 -17.72 -5.12 16.39
N CYS A 138 -18.57 -4.20 15.94
CA CYS A 138 -19.17 -4.26 14.61
C CYS A 138 -18.09 -4.29 13.54
N TYR A 139 -17.13 -3.37 13.60
CA TYR A 139 -16.01 -3.32 12.65
C TYR A 139 -15.18 -4.62 12.65
N PHE A 140 -14.75 -5.10 13.83
CA PHE A 140 -13.90 -6.29 13.93
C PHE A 140 -14.62 -7.59 13.56
N LYS A 141 -15.96 -7.63 13.64
CA LYS A 141 -16.77 -8.77 13.21
C LYS A 141 -17.15 -8.72 11.72
N THR A 142 -16.87 -7.62 11.01
CA THR A 142 -17.31 -7.40 9.64
C THR A 142 -16.17 -7.03 8.69
N VAL A 143 -15.74 -5.76 8.71
CA VAL A 143 -14.75 -5.19 7.77
C VAL A 143 -13.34 -5.75 8.02
N ASP A 144 -12.94 -5.89 9.29
CA ASP A 144 -11.60 -6.38 9.64
C ASP A 144 -11.35 -7.82 9.18
N LEU A 145 -12.39 -8.61 8.91
CA LEU A 145 -12.26 -9.99 8.44
C LEU A 145 -11.65 -10.09 7.05
N TRP A 146 -11.93 -9.12 6.17
CA TRP A 146 -11.42 -9.10 4.79
C TRP A 146 -10.46 -7.92 4.53
N PHE A 147 -10.37 -6.96 5.46
CA PHE A 147 -9.44 -5.84 5.40
C PHE A 147 -8.76 -5.54 6.76
N PRO A 148 -7.97 -6.48 7.29
CA PRO A 148 -7.35 -6.34 8.61
C PRO A 148 -6.11 -5.45 8.60
N PHE A 149 -6.28 -4.15 8.81
CA PHE A 149 -5.17 -3.18 8.91
C PHE A 149 -5.19 -2.30 10.17
N VAL A 150 -6.14 -2.53 11.08
CA VAL A 150 -6.23 -1.85 12.38
C VAL A 150 -5.96 -2.86 13.50
N SER A 151 -5.02 -2.56 14.40
CA SER A 151 -4.72 -3.47 15.50
C SER A 151 -5.77 -3.36 16.60
N ARG A 152 -6.57 -4.42 16.80
CA ARG A 152 -7.53 -4.50 17.92
C ARG A 152 -6.87 -4.27 19.28
N LYS A 153 -5.67 -4.82 19.49
CA LYS A 153 -4.89 -4.66 20.72
C LYS A 153 -4.52 -3.20 20.96
N LYS A 154 -3.96 -2.52 19.95
CA LYS A 154 -3.54 -1.11 20.10
C LYS A 154 -4.74 -0.18 20.21
N LEU A 155 -5.80 -0.39 19.43
CA LEU A 155 -7.00 0.42 19.55
C LEU A 155 -7.61 0.31 20.96
N LYS A 156 -7.65 -0.88 21.54
CA LYS A 156 -8.07 -1.05 22.93
C LYS A 156 -7.20 -0.26 23.91
N GLN A 157 -5.88 -0.33 23.76
CA GLN A 157 -4.94 0.44 24.60
C GLN A 157 -5.14 1.96 24.46
N ASP A 158 -5.41 2.44 23.25
CA ASP A 158 -5.70 3.85 22.99
C ASP A 158 -7.00 4.27 23.70
N LEU A 159 -8.06 3.46 23.61
CA LEU A 159 -9.34 3.72 24.29
C LEU A 159 -9.19 3.73 25.81
N ASP A 160 -8.41 2.79 26.37
CA ASP A 160 -8.13 2.72 27.81
C ASP A 160 -7.32 3.95 28.29
N SER A 161 -6.52 4.56 27.40
CA SER A 161 -5.70 5.74 27.71
C SER A 161 -6.45 7.07 27.54
N GLY A 162 -7.61 7.05 26.89
CA GLY A 162 -8.43 8.23 26.61
C GLY A 162 -8.55 8.54 25.11
N ILE A 163 -9.72 9.03 24.71
CA ILE A 163 -10.05 9.25 23.29
C ILE A 163 -9.36 10.52 22.80
N THR A 164 -8.34 10.35 21.97
CA THR A 164 -7.72 11.46 21.23
C THR A 164 -8.56 11.84 20.02
N ALA A 165 -8.31 13.03 19.47
CA ALA A 165 -8.98 13.52 18.26
C ALA A 165 -8.87 12.53 17.09
N GLU A 166 -7.71 11.90 16.94
CA GLU A 166 -7.38 10.98 15.85
C GLU A 166 -8.03 9.61 16.04
N VAL A 167 -8.15 9.14 17.30
CA VAL A 167 -8.89 7.93 17.64
C VAL A 167 -10.39 8.14 17.42
N ALA A 168 -10.94 9.30 17.79
CA ALA A 168 -12.32 9.65 17.49
C ALA A 168 -12.59 9.64 15.96
N LEU A 169 -11.67 10.17 15.15
CA LEU A 169 -11.80 10.10 13.69
C LEU A 169 -11.83 8.65 13.20
N LEU A 170 -10.90 7.81 13.69
CA LEU A 170 -10.88 6.40 13.32
C LEU A 170 -12.20 5.70 13.68
N LEU A 171 -12.76 5.97 14.86
CA LEU A 171 -14.05 5.40 15.29
C LEU A 171 -15.22 5.85 14.39
N VAL A 172 -15.28 7.13 14.01
CA VAL A 172 -16.28 7.61 13.04
C VAL A 172 -16.14 6.88 11.71
N CYS A 173 -14.91 6.71 11.21
CA CYS A 173 -14.68 6.01 9.96
C CYS A 173 -14.93 4.49 10.05
N MET A 174 -14.73 3.88 11.22
CA MET A 174 -15.13 2.48 11.48
C MET A 174 -16.64 2.35 11.41
N LYS A 175 -17.38 3.23 12.11
CA LYS A 175 -18.84 3.30 12.04
C LYS A 175 -19.34 3.49 10.60
N LEU A 176 -18.72 4.42 9.87
CA LEU A 176 -19.01 4.68 8.46
C LEU A 176 -18.84 3.43 7.59
N ALA A 177 -17.70 2.72 7.71
CA ALA A 177 -17.41 1.55 6.89
C ALA A 177 -18.34 0.34 7.18
N THR A 178 -18.96 0.33 8.36
CA THR A 178 -19.95 -0.67 8.76
C THR A 178 -21.39 -0.26 8.47
N GLU A 179 -21.64 1.01 8.14
CA GLU A 179 -22.97 1.52 7.83
C GLU A 179 -23.52 0.90 6.54
N VAL A 180 -24.82 0.59 6.53
CA VAL A 180 -25.55 0.20 5.32
C VAL A 180 -26.55 1.31 4.99
N PRO A 181 -26.19 2.26 4.11
CA PRO A 181 -27.09 3.32 3.69
C PRO A 181 -28.37 2.72 3.08
N GLY A 182 -29.51 3.39 3.28
CA GLY A 182 -30.81 2.97 2.75
C GLY A 182 -30.83 2.79 1.22
N ASN A 183 -31.99 2.43 0.67
CA ASN A 183 -32.15 1.89 -0.71
C ASN A 183 -31.74 2.81 -1.89
N HIS A 184 -31.12 3.97 -1.66
CA HIS A 184 -30.78 4.93 -2.72
C HIS A 184 -29.33 5.44 -2.62
N HIS A 185 -28.64 5.56 -3.75
CA HIS A 185 -27.27 6.11 -3.82
C HIS A 185 -27.16 7.53 -3.23
N ALA A 186 -28.19 8.37 -3.39
CA ALA A 186 -28.26 9.69 -2.78
C ALA A 186 -28.20 9.62 -1.23
N ALA A 187 -28.71 8.54 -0.62
CA ALA A 187 -28.63 8.34 0.82
C ALA A 187 -27.21 8.03 1.30
N ALA A 188 -26.36 7.42 0.47
CA ALA A 188 -24.95 7.21 0.80
C ALA A 188 -24.15 8.52 0.72
N ILE A 189 -24.40 9.35 -0.30
CA ILE A 189 -23.74 10.66 -0.42
C ILE A 189 -24.20 11.62 0.68
N GLY A 190 -25.47 11.59 1.05
CA GLY A 190 -26.06 12.39 2.14
C GLY A 190 -26.05 11.72 3.51
N SER A 191 -25.22 10.69 3.73
CA SER A 191 -25.07 10.10 5.07
C SER A 191 -24.39 11.10 6.00
N LEU A 192 -25.02 11.36 7.15
CA LEU A 192 -24.46 12.26 8.18
C LEU A 192 -23.08 11.77 8.63
N THR A 193 -22.90 10.46 8.84
CA THR A 193 -21.63 9.88 9.24
C THR A 193 -20.55 10.14 8.19
N TYR A 194 -20.89 10.03 6.89
CA TYR A 194 -19.95 10.31 5.80
C TYR A 194 -19.55 11.79 5.75
N GLU A 195 -20.52 12.70 5.87
CA GLU A 195 -20.27 14.14 5.91
C GLU A 195 -19.35 14.53 7.08
N VAL A 196 -19.64 13.99 8.27
CA VAL A 196 -18.82 14.20 9.48
C VAL A 196 -17.43 13.60 9.32
N ALA A 197 -17.29 12.38 8.81
CA ALA A 197 -15.99 11.74 8.56
C ALA A 197 -15.13 12.56 7.59
N ARG A 198 -15.72 13.02 6.48
CA ARG A 198 -15.03 13.85 5.46
C ARG A 198 -14.61 15.19 6.04
N ARG A 199 -15.54 15.89 6.70
CA ARG A 199 -15.27 17.17 7.34
C ARG A 199 -14.15 17.06 8.35
N TYR A 200 -14.26 16.08 9.25
CA TYR A 200 -13.31 15.92 10.34
C TYR A 200 -11.93 15.45 9.87
N THR A 201 -11.87 14.59 8.83
CA THR A 201 -10.60 14.22 8.18
C THR A 201 -9.87 15.45 7.64
N ASN A 202 -10.59 16.40 7.02
CA ASN A 202 -9.99 17.61 6.47
C ASN A 202 -9.57 18.60 7.57
N GLU A 203 -10.39 18.77 8.62
CA GLU A 203 -10.03 19.61 9.77
C GLU A 203 -8.79 19.06 10.51
N LEU A 204 -8.72 17.74 10.70
CA LEU A 204 -7.58 17.10 11.34
C LEU A 204 -6.31 17.18 10.49
N GLU A 205 -6.37 17.06 9.17
CA GLU A 205 -5.18 17.18 8.32
C GLU A 205 -4.49 18.56 8.46
N VAL A 206 -5.26 19.63 8.65
CA VAL A 206 -4.71 20.98 8.85
C VAL A 206 -3.96 21.10 10.19
N THR A 207 -4.40 20.36 11.21
CA THR A 207 -3.83 20.42 12.57
C THR A 207 -2.77 19.36 12.82
N VAL A 208 -2.97 18.16 12.27
CA VAL A 208 -2.08 17.00 12.30
C VAL A 208 -1.82 16.58 10.86
N PRO A 209 -0.65 16.95 10.29
CA PRO A 209 -0.37 16.70 8.88
C PRO A 209 -0.24 15.20 8.57
N THR A 210 0.11 14.37 9.56
CA THR A 210 0.14 12.90 9.40
C THR A 210 0.17 12.17 10.73
N SER A 211 -0.62 11.10 10.82
CA SER A 211 -0.52 10.07 11.86
C SER A 211 -0.99 8.73 11.32
N LEU A 212 -0.75 7.66 12.08
CA LEU A 212 -1.23 6.32 11.69
C LEU A 212 -2.76 6.26 11.72
N ARG A 213 -3.41 6.90 12.70
CA ARG A 213 -4.87 6.91 12.85
C ARG A 213 -5.54 7.71 11.74
N LEU A 214 -5.00 8.89 11.37
CA LEU A 214 -5.46 9.64 10.20
C LEU A 214 -5.29 8.84 8.89
N PHE A 215 -4.17 8.13 8.75
CA PHE A 215 -3.91 7.27 7.58
C PHE A 215 -4.94 6.14 7.49
N GLN A 216 -5.18 5.41 8.59
CA GLN A 216 -6.17 4.34 8.68
C GLN A 216 -7.60 4.86 8.44
N ALA A 217 -7.97 6.01 9.03
CA ALA A 217 -9.26 6.63 8.80
C ALA A 217 -9.47 7.01 7.34
N THR A 218 -8.44 7.55 6.67
CA THR A 218 -8.50 7.89 5.24
C THR A 218 -8.72 6.65 4.37
N ILE A 219 -8.12 5.50 4.72
CA ILE A 219 -8.35 4.22 4.03
C ILE A 219 -9.82 3.80 4.19
N LEU A 220 -10.42 3.91 5.38
CA LEU A 220 -11.82 3.55 5.60
C LEU A 220 -12.80 4.46 4.85
N VAL A 221 -12.52 5.76 4.77
CA VAL A 221 -13.31 6.68 3.93
C VAL A 221 -13.22 6.24 2.46
N ALA A 222 -12.03 5.88 1.97
CA ALA A 222 -11.87 5.38 0.61
C ALA A 222 -12.66 4.07 0.38
N VAL A 223 -12.66 3.14 1.33
CA VAL A 223 -13.47 1.91 1.26
C VAL A 223 -14.96 2.23 1.09
N TYR A 224 -15.48 3.15 1.89
CA TYR A 224 -16.88 3.60 1.81
C TYR A 224 -17.18 4.22 0.44
N GLU A 225 -16.34 5.17 0.00
CA GLU A 225 -16.52 5.85 -1.29
C GLU A 225 -16.46 4.86 -2.47
N ILE A 226 -15.57 3.86 -2.43
CA ILE A 226 -15.50 2.78 -3.43
C ILE A 226 -16.77 1.93 -3.39
N GLY A 227 -17.16 1.42 -2.22
CA GLY A 227 -18.30 0.52 -2.07
C GLY A 227 -19.64 1.15 -2.42
N HIS A 228 -19.80 2.44 -2.23
CA HIS A 228 -21.01 3.16 -2.63
C HIS A 228 -20.90 3.81 -4.02
N GLY A 229 -19.76 3.68 -4.69
CA GLY A 229 -19.54 4.22 -6.04
C GLY A 229 -19.55 5.75 -6.07
N ILE A 230 -19.03 6.42 -5.04
CA ILE A 230 -18.87 7.88 -4.94
C ILE A 230 -17.61 8.29 -5.71
N LEU A 231 -17.71 8.19 -7.03
CA LEU A 231 -16.64 8.50 -7.97
C LEU A 231 -16.85 9.91 -8.56
N PRO A 232 -15.80 10.73 -8.80
CA PRO A 232 -14.36 10.44 -8.71
C PRO A 232 -13.73 10.62 -7.31
N THR A 233 -14.51 10.98 -6.28
CA THR A 233 -13.99 11.28 -4.93
C THR A 233 -13.11 10.16 -4.37
N ALA A 234 -13.54 8.90 -4.49
CA ALA A 234 -12.77 7.73 -4.07
C ALA A 234 -11.33 7.72 -4.60
N TYR A 235 -11.13 8.07 -5.87
CA TYR A 235 -9.80 8.09 -6.50
C TYR A 235 -8.87 9.09 -5.80
N LEU A 236 -9.38 10.28 -5.47
CA LEU A 236 -8.61 11.31 -4.78
C LEU A 236 -8.33 10.95 -3.31
N THR A 237 -9.30 10.32 -2.63
CA THR A 237 -9.12 9.85 -1.25
C THR A 237 -8.07 8.74 -1.17
N VAL A 238 -8.08 7.79 -2.11
CA VAL A 238 -7.02 6.77 -2.22
C VAL A 238 -5.65 7.40 -2.48
N ALA A 239 -5.57 8.38 -3.39
CA ALA A 239 -4.32 9.10 -3.64
C ALA A 239 -3.80 9.83 -2.39
N LYS A 240 -4.69 10.39 -1.57
CA LYS A 240 -4.34 10.99 -0.27
C LYS A 240 -3.78 9.95 0.70
N ALA A 241 -4.44 8.80 0.85
CA ALA A 241 -3.92 7.68 1.64
C ALA A 241 -2.52 7.24 1.15
N ALA A 242 -2.33 7.13 -0.17
CA ALA A 242 -1.02 6.80 -0.75
C ALA A 242 0.05 7.82 -0.35
N ARG A 243 -0.26 9.12 -0.40
CA ARG A 243 0.66 10.19 0.02
C ARG A 243 0.95 10.17 1.52
N LEU A 244 -0.02 9.85 2.36
CA LEU A 244 0.21 9.66 3.80
C LEU A 244 1.18 8.48 4.06
N GLY A 245 0.99 7.34 3.38
CA GLY A 245 1.90 6.19 3.50
C GLY A 245 3.33 6.46 2.98
N LEU A 246 3.43 7.18 1.85
CA LEU A 246 4.71 7.59 1.27
C LEU A 246 5.45 8.58 2.18
N LEU A 247 4.76 9.58 2.74
CA LEU A 247 5.32 10.55 3.68
C LEU A 247 5.90 9.87 4.93
N ARG A 248 5.30 8.77 5.37
CA ARG A 248 5.79 7.95 6.49
C ARG A 248 6.98 7.06 6.13
N GLY A 249 7.31 6.90 4.84
CA GLY A 249 8.42 6.05 4.37
C GLY A 249 8.12 4.55 4.44
N VAL A 250 6.86 4.14 4.58
CA VAL A 250 6.48 2.72 4.81
C VAL A 250 6.78 1.82 3.60
N HIS A 251 6.76 2.41 2.40
CA HIS A 251 6.97 1.73 1.12
C HIS A 251 8.40 1.22 0.87
N ASP A 252 9.41 1.87 1.47
CA ASP A 252 10.81 1.45 1.39
C ASP A 252 11.57 2.02 2.59
N ARG A 253 11.66 1.21 3.64
CA ARG A 253 12.28 1.62 4.90
C ARG A 253 13.81 1.59 4.86
N GLY A 254 14.41 1.01 3.81
CA GLY A 254 15.86 0.88 3.66
C GLY A 254 16.49 2.03 2.90
N HIS A 255 15.77 2.61 1.93
CA HIS A 255 16.35 3.57 0.99
C HIS A 255 15.63 4.93 0.94
N THR A 256 14.62 5.18 1.78
CA THR A 256 13.89 6.46 1.80
C THR A 256 13.99 7.16 3.15
N THR A 257 13.91 8.49 3.13
CA THR A 257 13.91 9.33 4.34
C THR A 257 12.70 8.99 5.21
N GLN A 258 12.97 8.40 6.39
CA GLN A 258 11.94 8.00 7.34
C GLN A 258 11.51 9.19 8.19
N LEU A 259 10.26 9.63 8.06
CA LEU A 259 9.72 10.72 8.87
C LEU A 259 9.74 10.37 10.37
N PHE A 260 9.38 9.13 10.71
CA PHE A 260 9.33 8.65 12.08
C PHE A 260 10.52 7.77 12.40
N GLN A 261 10.88 7.72 13.68
CA GLN A 261 11.83 6.75 14.22
C GLN A 261 11.36 5.32 13.94
N THR A 262 12.29 4.36 14.07
CA THR A 262 11.96 2.94 13.97
C THR A 262 10.80 2.62 14.92
N PRO A 263 9.70 1.99 14.43
CA PRO A 263 8.57 1.72 15.29
C PRO A 263 8.96 0.86 16.51
N PRO A 264 8.46 1.19 17.71
CA PRO A 264 8.97 0.65 18.97
C PRO A 264 8.55 -0.79 19.22
N THR A 265 7.53 -1.28 18.50
CA THR A 265 6.98 -2.63 18.70
C THR A 265 6.71 -3.31 17.37
N TRP A 266 6.77 -4.65 17.37
CA TRP A 266 6.40 -5.46 16.21
C TRP A 266 4.96 -5.19 15.76
N THR A 267 4.02 -5.02 16.69
CA THR A 267 2.62 -4.73 16.36
C THR A 267 2.47 -3.41 15.62
N HIS A 268 3.22 -2.36 16.01
CA HIS A 268 3.20 -1.08 15.29
C HIS A 268 3.77 -1.24 13.87
N TRP A 269 4.88 -1.96 13.75
CA TRP A 269 5.48 -2.29 12.46
C TRP A 269 4.50 -2.98 11.51
N GLU A 270 3.80 -3.99 12.02
CA GLU A 270 2.82 -4.76 11.26
C GLU A 270 1.58 -3.94 10.93
N GLU A 271 1.13 -3.06 11.83
CA GLU A 271 -0.01 -2.16 11.59
C GLU A 271 0.29 -1.17 10.45
N GLU A 272 1.49 -0.56 10.43
CA GLU A 272 1.91 0.31 9.32
C GLU A 272 2.01 -0.45 8.00
N ARG A 273 2.56 -1.68 8.02
CA ARG A 273 2.65 -2.55 6.84
C ARG A 273 1.27 -2.88 6.28
N ARG A 274 0.33 -3.30 7.13
CA ARG A 274 -1.04 -3.66 6.71
C ARG A 274 -1.79 -2.45 6.15
N ALA A 275 -1.64 -1.27 6.74
CA ALA A 275 -2.23 -0.03 6.22
C ALA A 275 -1.65 0.37 4.84
N TRP A 276 -0.34 0.16 4.64
CA TRP A 276 0.29 0.37 3.34
C TRP A 276 -0.23 -0.59 2.27
N TRP A 277 -0.32 -1.88 2.60
CA TRP A 277 -0.89 -2.88 1.70
C TRP A 277 -2.36 -2.60 1.39
N ALA A 278 -3.17 -2.23 2.38
CA ALA A 278 -4.55 -1.82 2.19
C ALA A 278 -4.66 -0.68 1.17
N THR A 279 -3.82 0.35 1.30
CA THR A 279 -3.78 1.48 0.36
C THR A 279 -3.40 1.03 -1.06
N SER A 280 -2.37 0.18 -1.18
CA SER A 280 -1.94 -0.41 -2.44
C SER A 280 -3.06 -1.19 -3.13
N ILE A 281 -3.82 -2.00 -2.36
CA ILE A 281 -4.98 -2.76 -2.85
C ILE A 281 -6.05 -1.84 -3.42
N LEU A 282 -6.46 -0.81 -2.67
CA LEU A 282 -7.50 0.12 -3.12
C LEU A 282 -7.09 0.89 -4.36
N GLU A 283 -5.82 1.31 -4.47
CA GLU A 283 -5.34 2.02 -5.67
C GLU A 283 -5.38 1.15 -6.92
N ARG A 284 -4.92 -0.10 -6.83
CA ARG A 284 -4.98 -1.04 -7.96
C ARG A 284 -6.42 -1.34 -8.36
N TYR A 285 -7.31 -1.50 -7.38
CA TYR A 285 -8.74 -1.67 -7.63
C TYR A 285 -9.38 -0.44 -8.30
N MET A 286 -9.01 0.77 -7.91
CA MET A 286 -9.53 2.00 -8.54
C MET A 286 -9.03 2.23 -9.97
N ASN A 287 -7.90 1.63 -10.34
CA ASN A 287 -7.29 1.74 -11.67
C ASN A 287 -7.74 0.62 -12.64
N LEU A 288 -8.78 -0.15 -12.30
CA LEU A 288 -9.30 -1.21 -13.17
C LEU A 288 -9.96 -0.65 -14.44
N GLY A 289 -10.80 0.37 -14.31
CA GLY A 289 -11.49 0.98 -15.45
C GLY A 289 -10.60 1.92 -16.27
N PRO A 290 -10.13 3.05 -15.70
CA PRO A 290 -9.28 3.99 -16.42
C PRO A 290 -7.95 3.36 -16.83
N SER A 291 -7.53 3.58 -18.08
CA SER A 291 -6.22 3.16 -18.58
C SER A 291 -5.28 4.35 -18.73
N GLY A 292 -3.99 4.14 -18.53
CA GLY A 292 -2.95 5.17 -18.67
C GLY A 292 -2.79 6.11 -17.47
N LEU A 293 -3.57 5.96 -16.40
CA LEU A 293 -3.35 6.71 -15.16
C LEU A 293 -2.15 6.12 -14.38
N PRO A 294 -1.20 6.95 -13.92
CA PRO A 294 -0.11 6.48 -13.09
C PRO A 294 -0.61 6.15 -11.67
N MET A 295 -0.07 5.08 -11.09
CA MET A 295 -0.28 4.72 -9.69
C MET A 295 0.69 5.52 -8.80
N ALA A 296 0.21 6.04 -7.67
CA ALA A 296 1.03 6.75 -6.69
C ALA A 296 1.84 5.79 -5.82
N THR A 297 1.30 4.61 -5.51
CA THR A 297 2.04 3.59 -4.75
C THR A 297 3.01 2.85 -5.67
N PRO A 298 4.32 2.86 -5.35
CA PRO A 298 5.34 2.23 -6.19
C PRO A 298 5.23 0.70 -6.19
N GLU A 299 6.02 0.08 -7.06
CA GLU A 299 6.23 -1.37 -6.98
C GLU A 299 6.94 -1.72 -5.66
N PRO A 300 6.53 -2.80 -4.97
CA PRO A 300 7.26 -3.29 -3.80
C PRO A 300 8.76 -3.50 -4.07
N VAL A 301 9.60 -3.18 -3.10
CA VAL A 301 11.06 -3.37 -3.21
C VAL A 301 11.45 -4.83 -3.04
N GLN A 302 12.64 -5.21 -3.55
CA GLN A 302 13.17 -6.56 -3.30
C GLN A 302 13.31 -6.80 -1.79
N GLY A 303 12.85 -7.96 -1.32
CA GLY A 303 12.80 -8.30 0.09
C GLY A 303 11.57 -7.78 0.84
N GLU A 304 10.60 -7.15 0.16
CA GLU A 304 9.34 -6.76 0.79
C GLU A 304 8.65 -7.97 1.44
N LEU A 305 8.11 -7.75 2.64
CA LEU A 305 7.43 -8.78 3.42
C LEU A 305 5.92 -8.63 3.27
N LEU A 306 5.25 -9.77 3.13
CA LEU A 306 3.81 -9.86 3.27
C LEU A 306 3.39 -9.64 4.72
N PRO A 307 2.13 -9.22 4.95
CA PRO A 307 1.54 -9.24 6.29
C PRO A 307 1.71 -10.60 6.96
N ALA A 308 1.85 -10.58 8.28
CA ALA A 308 1.92 -11.77 9.10
C ALA A 308 0.60 -12.56 9.07
N LEU A 309 0.61 -13.79 9.60
CA LEU A 309 -0.59 -14.62 9.71
C LEU A 309 -1.72 -13.89 10.45
N ASP A 310 -2.91 -13.87 9.83
CA ASP A 310 -4.09 -13.18 10.38
C ASP A 310 -4.53 -13.78 11.73
N SER A 311 -4.37 -15.09 11.93
CA SER A 311 -4.67 -15.74 13.20
C SER A 311 -3.82 -15.22 14.37
N ASP A 312 -2.56 -14.87 14.12
CA ASP A 312 -1.68 -14.27 15.13
C ASP A 312 -1.99 -12.79 15.31
N TRP A 313 -2.25 -12.08 14.20
CA TRP A 313 -2.69 -10.68 14.21
C TRP A 313 -3.94 -10.45 15.04
N PHE A 314 -5.00 -11.24 14.81
CA PHE A 314 -6.28 -11.14 15.52
C PHE A 314 -6.17 -11.43 17.02
N ARG A 315 -5.23 -12.30 17.42
CA ARG A 315 -4.93 -12.58 18.82
C ARG A 315 -4.01 -11.54 19.46
N GLY A 316 -3.49 -10.59 18.69
CA GLY A 316 -2.50 -9.62 19.15
C GLY A 316 -1.15 -10.24 19.51
N ALA A 317 -0.84 -11.39 18.92
CA ALA A 317 0.43 -12.10 19.07
C ALA A 317 1.48 -11.60 18.06
N ILE A 318 2.75 -11.93 18.31
CA ILE A 318 3.83 -11.71 17.34
C ILE A 318 3.78 -12.85 16.33
N GLY A 319 3.56 -12.51 15.06
CA GLY A 319 3.47 -13.47 13.97
C GLY A 319 4.74 -13.53 13.11
N SER A 320 4.76 -14.51 12.19
CA SER A 320 5.79 -14.60 11.16
C SER A 320 5.27 -14.05 9.82
N SER A 321 6.16 -13.37 9.08
CA SER A 321 5.89 -12.83 7.74
C SER A 321 6.66 -13.62 6.69
N GLN A 322 6.05 -13.79 5.52
CA GLN A 322 6.69 -14.42 4.35
C GLN A 322 7.18 -13.33 3.38
N PRO A 323 8.26 -13.56 2.62
CA PRO A 323 8.67 -12.62 1.57
C PRO A 323 7.63 -12.60 0.43
N LEU A 324 7.39 -11.42 -0.14
CA LEU A 324 6.55 -11.27 -1.34
C LEU A 324 7.17 -12.00 -2.53
N TYR A 325 8.48 -11.81 -2.72
CA TYR A 325 9.25 -12.44 -3.78
C TYR A 325 9.82 -13.79 -3.31
N SER A 326 9.10 -14.86 -3.59
CA SER A 326 9.55 -16.25 -3.40
C SER A 326 9.86 -16.90 -4.75
N LYS A 327 10.77 -17.88 -4.78
CA LYS A 327 11.09 -18.68 -5.99
C LYS A 327 9.92 -19.56 -6.46
N GLY A 328 8.83 -19.63 -5.69
CA GLY A 328 7.57 -20.28 -6.04
C GLY A 328 6.58 -20.24 -4.88
N PHE A 329 5.31 -20.52 -5.17
CA PHE A 329 4.29 -20.76 -4.14
C PHE A 329 4.52 -22.16 -3.55
N SER A 330 5.14 -22.24 -2.38
CA SER A 330 5.38 -23.54 -1.73
C SER A 330 4.11 -24.05 -1.07
N SER A 331 3.78 -25.33 -1.25
CA SER A 331 2.59 -25.96 -0.66
C SER A 331 2.61 -26.01 0.88
N ASN A 332 3.77 -25.81 1.50
CA ASN A 332 3.97 -25.97 2.95
C ASN A 332 4.02 -24.64 3.72
N SER A 333 4.09 -23.49 3.04
CA SER A 333 4.05 -22.18 3.69
C SER A 333 2.60 -21.75 3.92
N GLN A 334 2.16 -21.73 5.18
CA GLN A 334 0.86 -21.13 5.55
C GLN A 334 0.93 -19.62 5.29
N ILE A 335 0.31 -19.15 4.21
CA ILE A 335 0.14 -17.72 3.92
C ILE A 335 -1.25 -17.30 4.40
N GLY A 336 -1.29 -16.27 5.24
CA GLY A 336 -2.54 -15.74 5.81
C GLY A 336 -3.46 -15.15 4.74
N PRO A 337 -4.79 -15.13 4.94
CA PRO A 337 -5.72 -14.59 3.96
C PRO A 337 -5.41 -13.19 3.46
N PHE A 338 -5.14 -12.23 4.34
CA PHE A 338 -4.80 -10.87 3.91
C PHE A 338 -3.48 -10.80 3.13
N ALA A 339 -2.50 -11.65 3.48
CA ALA A 339 -1.26 -11.76 2.70
C ALA A 339 -1.52 -12.30 1.29
N ARG A 340 -2.48 -13.21 1.10
CA ARG A 340 -2.89 -13.67 -0.25
C ARG A 340 -3.58 -12.56 -1.05
N VAL A 341 -4.40 -11.73 -0.40
CA VAL A 341 -4.98 -10.51 -1.02
C VAL A 341 -3.86 -9.58 -1.49
N CYS A 342 -2.82 -9.38 -0.67
CA CYS A 342 -1.65 -8.57 -1.03
C CYS A 342 -0.90 -9.15 -2.24
N GLN A 343 -0.70 -10.47 -2.31
CA GLN A 343 -0.09 -11.14 -3.45
C GLN A 343 -0.92 -10.98 -4.73
N ALA A 344 -2.23 -11.21 -4.66
CA ALA A 344 -3.13 -11.01 -5.79
C ALA A 344 -3.11 -9.56 -6.27
N SER A 345 -3.11 -8.60 -5.35
CA SER A 345 -3.02 -7.18 -5.67
C SER A 345 -1.68 -6.81 -6.30
N HIS A 346 -0.56 -7.37 -5.83
CA HIS A 346 0.74 -7.16 -6.47
C HIS A 346 0.75 -7.64 -7.92
N VAL A 347 0.24 -8.85 -8.19
CA VAL A 347 0.09 -9.37 -9.57
C VAL A 347 -0.81 -8.46 -10.41
N LEU A 348 -1.94 -8.01 -9.85
CA LEU A 348 -2.82 -7.03 -10.51
C LEU A 348 -2.07 -5.75 -10.87
N GLY A 349 -1.27 -5.19 -9.96
CA GLY A 349 -0.47 -3.99 -10.21
C GLY A 349 0.49 -4.16 -11.39
N ARG A 350 1.14 -5.33 -11.51
CA ARG A 350 1.99 -5.66 -12.66
C ARG A 350 1.19 -5.75 -13.97
N VAL A 351 0.03 -6.39 -13.95
CA VAL A 351 -0.88 -6.46 -15.12
C VAL A 351 -1.35 -5.07 -15.55
N LEU A 352 -1.74 -4.20 -14.60
CA LEU A 352 -2.19 -2.84 -14.91
C LEU A 352 -1.07 -2.00 -15.52
N ARG A 353 0.16 -2.13 -15.01
CA ARG A 353 1.34 -1.48 -15.60
C ARG A 353 1.58 -1.96 -17.02
N HIS A 354 1.61 -3.28 -17.23
CA HIS A 354 1.75 -3.90 -18.55
C HIS A 354 0.69 -3.39 -19.54
N ARG A 355 -0.58 -3.39 -19.13
CA ARG A 355 -1.70 -2.87 -19.92
C ARG A 355 -1.49 -1.41 -20.33
N ASN A 356 -0.95 -0.58 -19.44
CA ASN A 356 -0.71 0.83 -19.71
C ASN A 356 0.52 1.03 -20.62
N SER A 357 1.61 0.29 -20.40
CA SER A 357 2.84 0.36 -21.21
C SER A 357 2.67 -0.15 -22.64
N ARG A 358 1.75 -1.10 -22.87
CA ARG A 358 1.45 -1.64 -24.21
C ARG A 358 1.10 -0.55 -25.23
N LYS A 359 0.55 0.58 -24.79
CA LYS A 359 0.13 1.69 -25.66
C LYS A 359 1.30 2.56 -26.14
N GLU A 360 2.47 2.49 -25.51
CA GLU A 360 3.61 3.40 -25.75
C GLU A 360 4.72 2.79 -26.64
N ALA A 361 4.58 1.51 -27.02
CA ALA A 361 5.33 0.74 -28.03
C ALA A 361 6.84 1.06 -28.22
N GLY A 362 7.68 0.25 -27.55
CA GLY A 362 9.04 -0.09 -27.98
C GLY A 362 9.22 -1.62 -27.85
N VAL A 363 9.49 -2.30 -28.97
CA VAL A 363 9.72 -3.76 -29.11
C VAL A 363 8.53 -4.66 -28.70
N GLN A 364 7.71 -5.04 -29.68
CA GLN A 364 6.55 -5.95 -29.53
C GLN A 364 6.89 -7.30 -28.87
N TYR A 365 8.10 -7.82 -29.10
CA TYR A 365 8.57 -9.07 -28.51
C TYR A 365 8.70 -9.03 -26.98
N ASP A 366 9.25 -7.95 -26.42
CA ASP A 366 9.45 -7.81 -24.98
C ASP A 366 8.09 -7.73 -24.25
N ILE A 367 7.13 -7.02 -24.85
CA ILE A 367 5.75 -6.93 -24.36
C ILE A 367 5.08 -8.32 -24.34
N LEU A 368 5.26 -9.13 -25.37
CA LEU A 368 4.69 -10.48 -25.42
C LEU A 368 5.35 -11.42 -24.41
N THR A 369 6.67 -11.33 -24.25
CA THR A 369 7.41 -12.10 -23.26
C THR A 369 6.95 -11.77 -21.84
N GLU A 370 6.77 -10.48 -21.53
CA GLU A 370 6.20 -10.03 -20.25
C GLU A 370 4.77 -10.56 -20.05
N ALA A 371 3.91 -10.51 -21.08
CA ALA A 371 2.53 -10.99 -21.01
C ALA A 371 2.46 -12.48 -20.67
N LEU A 372 3.28 -13.32 -21.32
CA LEU A 372 3.36 -14.75 -21.04
C LEU A 372 3.87 -15.02 -19.62
N GLN A 373 4.85 -14.23 -19.13
CA GLN A 373 5.31 -14.34 -17.74
C GLN A 373 4.22 -13.98 -16.73
N LEU A 374 3.43 -12.92 -17.02
CA LEU A 374 2.32 -12.49 -16.18
C LEU A 374 1.19 -13.53 -16.17
N GLU A 375 0.92 -14.17 -17.32
CA GLU A 375 -0.03 -15.29 -17.40
C GLU A 375 0.42 -16.44 -16.51
N ALA A 376 1.66 -16.92 -16.67
CA ALA A 376 2.19 -18.02 -15.88
C ALA A 376 2.17 -17.71 -14.37
N THR A 377 2.52 -16.49 -13.99
CA THR A 377 2.49 -16.03 -12.59
C THR A 377 1.06 -16.01 -12.04
N SER A 378 0.11 -15.47 -12.80
CA SER A 378 -1.30 -15.36 -12.39
C SER A 378 -1.96 -16.74 -12.31
N SER A 379 -1.65 -17.64 -13.24
CA SER A 379 -2.13 -19.03 -13.24
C SER A 379 -1.55 -19.85 -12.09
N ALA A 380 -0.27 -19.66 -11.74
CA ALA A 380 0.34 -20.29 -10.57
C ALA A 380 -0.29 -19.79 -9.25
N LEU A 381 -0.59 -18.49 -9.16
CA LEU A 381 -1.29 -17.92 -8.01
C LEU A 381 -2.71 -18.50 -7.88
N ASP A 382 -3.48 -18.54 -8.96
CA ASP A 382 -4.83 -19.13 -8.98
C ASP A 382 -4.86 -20.59 -8.50
N ALA A 383 -3.89 -21.39 -8.95
CA ALA A 383 -3.74 -22.78 -8.51
C ALA A 383 -3.44 -22.87 -7.01
N HIS A 384 -2.63 -21.95 -6.46
CA HIS A 384 -2.36 -21.88 -5.02
C HIS A 384 -3.61 -21.50 -4.21
N LEU A 385 -4.35 -20.47 -4.64
CA LEU A 385 -5.60 -20.05 -3.99
C LEU A 385 -6.67 -21.15 -3.99
N SER A 386 -6.64 -22.03 -4.98
CA SER A 386 -7.58 -23.15 -5.10
C SER A 386 -7.41 -24.21 -4.01
N GLN A 387 -6.20 -24.36 -3.48
CA GLN A 387 -5.84 -25.35 -2.46
C GLN A 387 -6.19 -24.88 -1.04
N SER A 388 -6.33 -23.56 -0.81
CA SER A 388 -6.74 -23.03 0.49
C SER A 388 -8.26 -23.14 0.69
N SER A 389 -8.68 -23.92 1.69
CA SER A 389 -10.08 -24.21 2.01
C SER A 389 -10.80 -23.05 2.74
N THR A 390 -12.03 -22.76 2.28
CA THR A 390 -13.25 -22.31 3.02
C THR A 390 -13.22 -21.18 4.06
N ASP A 391 -12.17 -20.36 4.18
CA ASP A 391 -12.21 -19.20 5.10
C ASP A 391 -13.04 -18.04 4.50
N PRO A 392 -13.86 -17.27 5.25
CA PRO A 392 -14.62 -16.13 4.69
C PRO A 392 -13.75 -15.05 4.03
N ALA A 393 -12.47 -14.99 4.40
CA ALA A 393 -11.46 -14.13 3.77
C ALA A 393 -10.95 -14.63 2.39
N THR A 394 -11.46 -15.76 1.88
CA THR A 394 -11.10 -16.37 0.57
C THR A 394 -11.83 -15.77 -0.64
N THR A 395 -12.67 -14.76 -0.43
CA THR A 395 -13.43 -14.13 -1.54
C THR A 395 -12.63 -13.02 -2.22
N VAL A 396 -11.91 -12.20 -1.46
CA VAL A 396 -11.22 -11.01 -1.99
C VAL A 396 -9.94 -11.37 -2.75
N ASP A 397 -9.15 -12.33 -2.26
CA ASP A 397 -7.93 -12.78 -2.94
C ASP A 397 -8.26 -13.42 -4.30
N LEU A 398 -9.28 -14.28 -4.34
CA LEU A 398 -9.81 -14.88 -5.57
C LEU A 398 -10.39 -13.81 -6.51
N ALA A 399 -11.18 -12.86 -6.00
CA ALA A 399 -11.75 -11.78 -6.82
C ALA A 399 -10.66 -10.93 -7.49
N ILE A 400 -9.65 -10.49 -6.73
CA ILE A 400 -8.53 -9.71 -7.29
C ILE A 400 -7.72 -10.54 -8.30
N CYS A 401 -7.53 -11.84 -8.04
CA CYS A 401 -6.85 -12.74 -8.98
C CYS A 401 -7.63 -12.89 -10.30
N ILE A 402 -8.95 -13.07 -10.24
CA ILE A 402 -9.83 -13.12 -11.42
C ILE A 402 -9.74 -11.81 -12.20
N ILE A 403 -9.85 -10.65 -11.52
CA ILE A 403 -9.75 -9.33 -12.15
C ILE A 403 -8.39 -9.16 -12.86
N ALA A 404 -7.28 -9.54 -12.22
CA ALA A 404 -5.96 -9.46 -12.82
C ALA A 404 -5.86 -10.30 -14.10
N ARG A 405 -6.41 -11.51 -14.08
CA ARG A 405 -6.42 -12.42 -15.24
C ARG A 405 -7.30 -11.88 -16.37
N LEU A 406 -8.52 -11.42 -16.07
CA LEU A 406 -9.42 -10.80 -17.06
C LEU A 406 -8.78 -9.58 -17.70
N ALA A 407 -8.21 -8.67 -16.90
CA ALA A 407 -7.53 -7.49 -17.39
C ALA A 407 -6.34 -7.81 -18.32
N LEU A 408 -5.63 -8.91 -18.07
CA LEU A 408 -4.58 -9.40 -18.97
C LEU A 408 -5.18 -9.99 -20.25
N TYR A 409 -6.16 -10.89 -20.14
CA TYR A 409 -6.71 -11.64 -21.27
C TYR A 409 -7.49 -10.76 -22.25
N HIS A 410 -8.20 -9.74 -21.80
CA HIS A 410 -8.89 -8.79 -22.69
C HIS A 410 -7.92 -8.07 -23.64
N GLY A 411 -6.64 -7.95 -23.25
CA GLY A 411 -5.61 -7.40 -24.12
C GLY A 411 -5.22 -8.31 -25.29
N TYR A 412 -5.41 -9.62 -25.19
CA TYR A 412 -4.79 -10.62 -26.07
C TYR A 412 -5.74 -11.66 -26.66
N ALA A 413 -6.97 -11.80 -26.14
CA ALA A 413 -7.94 -12.78 -26.64
C ALA A 413 -8.38 -12.51 -28.08
N CYS A 414 -8.46 -11.23 -28.46
CA CYS A 414 -8.85 -10.80 -29.81
C CYS A 414 -7.61 -10.34 -30.60
N ILE A 415 -7.33 -10.98 -31.74
CA ILE A 415 -6.32 -10.50 -32.70
C ILE A 415 -7.04 -9.75 -33.83
N GLN A 416 -6.66 -8.49 -34.05
CA GLN A 416 -7.11 -7.76 -35.25
C GLN A 416 -6.30 -8.22 -36.47
N PRO A 417 -6.96 -8.52 -37.62
CA PRO A 417 -6.28 -8.97 -38.83
C PRO A 417 -5.32 -7.92 -39.43
N ASP A 418 -5.52 -6.64 -39.13
CA ASP A 418 -4.89 -5.51 -39.85
C ASP A 418 -3.52 -5.07 -39.30
N ALA A 419 -2.85 -5.88 -38.47
CA ALA A 419 -1.50 -5.58 -38.02
C ALA A 419 -0.52 -5.68 -39.21
N VAL A 420 0.06 -4.56 -39.62
CA VAL A 420 0.94 -4.40 -40.81
C VAL A 420 2.32 -5.08 -40.65
N GLY A 421 2.45 -6.08 -39.76
CA GLY A 421 3.73 -6.73 -39.40
C GLY A 421 3.71 -8.25 -39.47
N GLU A 422 4.89 -8.86 -39.49
CA GLU A 422 5.05 -10.31 -39.33
C GLU A 422 4.51 -10.73 -37.96
N ARG A 423 3.60 -11.72 -37.94
CA ARG A 423 3.07 -12.27 -36.69
C ARG A 423 4.13 -13.10 -35.99
N LEU A 424 4.26 -12.90 -34.68
CA LEU A 424 5.19 -13.65 -33.85
C LEU A 424 4.50 -14.91 -33.28
N PRO A 425 5.20 -16.05 -33.14
CA PRO A 425 4.64 -17.26 -32.51
C PRO A 425 4.04 -17.00 -31.12
N GLU A 426 4.68 -16.12 -30.34
CA GLU A 426 4.28 -15.72 -28.99
C GLU A 426 2.90 -15.03 -28.97
N GLU A 427 2.48 -14.38 -30.07
CA GLU A 427 1.13 -13.80 -30.17
C GLU A 427 0.06 -14.89 -30.19
N THR A 428 0.30 -15.95 -30.96
CA THR A 428 -0.62 -17.09 -31.04
C THR A 428 -0.64 -17.86 -29.73
N GLU A 429 0.52 -18.01 -29.07
CA GLU A 429 0.63 -18.62 -27.75
C GLU A 429 -0.16 -17.83 -26.70
N MET A 430 0.07 -16.52 -26.60
CA MET A 430 -0.59 -15.66 -25.64
C MET A 430 -2.09 -15.56 -25.89
N GLN A 431 -2.53 -15.51 -27.15
CA GLN A 431 -3.95 -15.59 -27.50
C GLN A 431 -4.55 -16.92 -27.04
N GLY A 432 -3.90 -18.04 -27.35
CA GLY A 432 -4.35 -19.37 -26.92
C GLY A 432 -4.45 -19.49 -25.40
N ALA A 433 -3.46 -18.96 -24.67
CA ALA A 433 -3.49 -18.89 -23.21
C ALA A 433 -4.65 -18.04 -22.68
N SER A 434 -4.89 -16.89 -23.30
CA SER A 434 -5.99 -15.97 -22.93
C SER A 434 -7.36 -16.62 -23.12
N ILE A 435 -7.60 -17.27 -24.27
CA ILE A 435 -8.88 -17.96 -24.55
C ILE A 435 -9.10 -19.10 -23.55
N ARG A 436 -8.07 -19.92 -23.27
CA ARG A 436 -8.16 -21.00 -22.27
C ARG A 436 -8.46 -20.43 -20.88
N GLY A 437 -7.79 -19.35 -20.49
CA GLY A 437 -7.96 -18.68 -19.22
C GLY A 437 -9.36 -18.09 -19.04
N LEU A 438 -9.91 -17.44 -20.07
CA LEU A 438 -11.30 -16.93 -20.09
C LEU A 438 -12.31 -18.07 -19.91
N LYS A 439 -12.16 -19.16 -20.67
CA LYS A 439 -13.03 -20.34 -20.53
C LYS A 439 -12.97 -20.93 -19.12
N GLN A 440 -11.79 -21.05 -18.52
CA GLN A 440 -11.63 -21.53 -17.15
C GLN A 440 -12.29 -20.59 -16.13
N ILE A 441 -12.19 -19.28 -16.33
CA ILE A 441 -12.85 -18.30 -15.44
C ILE A 441 -14.36 -18.51 -15.50
N ILE A 442 -14.94 -18.69 -16.68
CA ILE A 442 -16.39 -18.84 -16.84
C ILE A 442 -16.89 -20.18 -16.30
N SER A 443 -16.16 -21.28 -16.53
CA SER A 443 -16.64 -22.62 -16.18
C SER A 443 -16.32 -23.05 -14.74
N ASP A 444 -15.33 -22.44 -14.09
CA ASP A 444 -14.89 -22.83 -12.73
C ASP A 444 -14.79 -21.63 -11.77
N ARG A 445 -13.94 -20.64 -12.05
CA ARG A 445 -13.60 -19.61 -11.04
C ARG A 445 -14.73 -18.61 -10.77
N GLY A 446 -15.40 -18.14 -11.80
CA GLY A 446 -16.57 -17.27 -11.74
C GLY A 446 -17.71 -17.86 -10.89
N PRO A 447 -18.23 -19.06 -11.21
CA PRO A 447 -19.31 -19.67 -10.43
C PRO A 447 -18.86 -20.02 -9.00
N ARG A 448 -17.59 -20.40 -8.80
CA ARG A 448 -17.03 -20.61 -7.44
C ARG A 448 -17.05 -19.33 -6.63
N LEU A 449 -16.55 -18.21 -7.17
CA LEU A 449 -16.56 -16.92 -6.46
C LEU A 449 -17.98 -16.45 -6.18
N ALA A 450 -18.89 -16.53 -7.16
CA ALA A 450 -20.30 -16.18 -6.97
C ALA A 450 -20.95 -17.03 -5.85
N SER A 451 -20.70 -18.33 -5.83
CA SER A 451 -21.20 -19.23 -4.79
C SER A 451 -20.65 -18.89 -3.39
N LEU A 452 -19.37 -18.49 -3.30
CA LEU A 452 -18.78 -18.03 -2.04
C LEU A 452 -19.44 -16.73 -1.54
N VAL A 453 -19.70 -15.77 -2.44
CA VAL A 453 -20.41 -14.53 -2.11
C VAL A 453 -21.82 -14.81 -1.63
N ILE A 454 -22.56 -15.66 -2.35
CA ILE A 454 -23.93 -16.04 -1.99
C ILE A 454 -23.95 -16.69 -0.61
N ARG A 455 -23.06 -17.66 -0.36
CA ARG A 455 -22.94 -18.30 0.96
C ARG A 455 -22.61 -17.29 2.06
N GLN A 456 -21.62 -16.42 1.83
CA GLN A 456 -21.27 -15.39 2.81
C GLN A 456 -22.43 -14.43 3.10
N ALA A 457 -23.22 -14.08 2.09
CA ALA A 457 -24.40 -13.25 2.25
C ALA A 457 -25.48 -13.93 3.11
N THR A 458 -25.63 -15.26 3.03
CA THR A 458 -26.56 -16.00 3.91
C THR A 458 -26.14 -15.99 5.38
N GLU A 459 -24.84 -15.88 5.65
CA GLU A 459 -24.30 -15.79 7.01
C GLU A 459 -24.36 -14.34 7.54
N SER A 460 -23.86 -13.38 6.75
CA SER A 460 -23.85 -11.96 7.11
C SER A 460 -23.62 -11.07 5.88
N ILE A 461 -24.65 -10.35 5.45
CA ILE A 461 -24.56 -9.31 4.39
C ILE A 461 -23.54 -8.24 4.79
N GLU A 462 -23.49 -7.87 6.08
CA GLU A 462 -22.55 -6.91 6.66
C GLU A 462 -21.08 -7.37 6.62
N SER A 463 -20.79 -8.60 6.22
CA SER A 463 -19.42 -9.09 6.04
C SER A 463 -18.93 -9.02 4.59
N LEU A 464 -19.80 -8.76 3.61
CA LEU A 464 -19.47 -8.77 2.18
C LEU A 464 -18.51 -7.64 1.80
N SER A 465 -17.44 -7.92 1.06
CA SER A 465 -16.48 -6.91 0.62
C SER A 465 -16.90 -6.21 -0.68
N PRO A 466 -16.73 -4.87 -0.81
CA PRO A 466 -17.00 -4.16 -2.06
C PRO A 466 -15.98 -4.51 -3.15
N LEU A 467 -14.82 -5.06 -2.78
CA LEU A 467 -13.74 -5.42 -3.72
C LEU A 467 -14.06 -6.66 -4.57
N VAL A 468 -15.19 -7.32 -4.31
CA VAL A 468 -15.66 -8.46 -5.11
C VAL A 468 -16.61 -8.01 -6.23
N VAL A 469 -17.18 -6.79 -6.13
CA VAL A 469 -18.20 -6.30 -7.06
C VAL A 469 -17.68 -6.25 -8.50
N GLN A 470 -16.48 -5.69 -8.72
CA GLN A 470 -15.93 -5.58 -10.07
C GLN A 470 -15.66 -6.96 -10.69
N ALA A 471 -15.18 -7.93 -9.92
CA ALA A 471 -14.95 -9.29 -10.41
C ALA A 471 -16.25 -9.94 -10.89
N MET A 472 -17.35 -9.78 -10.13
CA MET A 472 -18.65 -10.32 -10.51
C MET A 472 -19.23 -9.62 -11.74
N TYR A 473 -19.06 -8.30 -11.84
CA TYR A 473 -19.46 -7.54 -13.02
C TYR A 473 -18.68 -7.95 -14.28
N ASP A 474 -17.36 -8.08 -14.18
CA ASP A 474 -16.51 -8.48 -15.30
C ASP A 474 -16.84 -9.92 -15.74
N VAL A 475 -16.98 -10.86 -14.79
CA VAL A 475 -17.40 -12.25 -15.09
C VAL A 475 -18.76 -12.28 -15.79
N ALA A 476 -19.75 -11.52 -15.32
CA ALA A 476 -21.07 -11.47 -15.93
C ALA A 476 -21.00 -10.90 -17.36
N THR A 477 -20.21 -9.84 -17.57
CA THR A 477 -20.03 -9.23 -18.90
C THR A 477 -19.36 -10.20 -19.87
N GLU A 478 -18.33 -10.93 -19.42
CA GLU A 478 -17.70 -11.97 -20.24
C GLU A 478 -18.67 -13.11 -20.57
N CYS A 479 -19.49 -13.55 -19.62
CA CYS A 479 -20.52 -14.56 -19.89
C CYS A 479 -21.54 -14.07 -20.94
N GLN A 480 -21.99 -12.81 -20.89
CA GLN A 480 -22.87 -12.24 -21.92
C GLN A 480 -22.22 -12.30 -23.31
N TRP A 481 -20.92 -12.02 -23.42
CA TRP A 481 -20.20 -12.11 -24.68
C TRP A 481 -20.14 -13.55 -25.21
N PHE A 482 -19.79 -14.53 -24.38
CA PHE A 482 -19.74 -15.94 -24.79
C PHE A 482 -21.11 -16.52 -25.15
N VAL A 483 -22.18 -16.11 -24.48
CA VAL A 483 -23.56 -16.52 -24.82
C VAL A 483 -23.94 -16.00 -26.21
N ARG A 484 -23.56 -14.76 -26.56
CA ARG A 484 -23.85 -14.17 -27.89
C ARG A 484 -23.12 -14.87 -29.03
N GLU A 485 -21.91 -15.36 -28.77
CA GLU A 485 -21.12 -16.14 -29.72
C GLU A 485 -21.63 -17.59 -29.90
N GLY A 486 -22.71 -17.98 -29.21
CA GLY A 486 -23.36 -19.29 -29.36
C GLY A 486 -22.94 -20.33 -28.32
N ASP A 487 -22.76 -19.91 -27.06
CA ASP A 487 -22.42 -20.77 -25.90
C ASP A 487 -21.11 -21.56 -26.09
N VAL A 488 -20.07 -20.87 -26.58
CA VAL A 488 -18.74 -21.45 -26.90
C VAL A 488 -17.93 -21.83 -25.64
N ALA A 489 -18.46 -21.53 -24.45
CA ALA A 489 -17.89 -21.87 -23.15
C ALA A 489 -18.97 -22.51 -22.27
N ASP A 490 -18.75 -23.78 -21.89
CA ASP A 490 -19.67 -24.54 -21.05
C ASP A 490 -20.01 -23.79 -19.77
N GLY A 491 -21.32 -23.63 -19.51
CA GLY A 491 -21.82 -23.04 -18.26
C GLY A 491 -21.88 -21.51 -18.25
N ALA A 492 -21.68 -20.82 -19.38
CA ALA A 492 -21.73 -19.36 -19.45
C ALA A 492 -23.08 -18.80 -18.93
N ASP A 493 -24.22 -19.41 -19.33
CA ASP A 493 -25.54 -18.99 -18.84
C ASP A 493 -25.72 -19.19 -17.33
N SER A 494 -25.29 -20.35 -16.80
CA SER A 494 -25.38 -20.61 -15.36
C SER A 494 -24.48 -19.68 -14.55
N THR A 495 -23.27 -19.42 -15.04
CA THR A 495 -22.32 -18.50 -14.39
C THR A 495 -22.83 -17.07 -14.44
N LEU A 496 -23.44 -16.64 -15.55
CA LEU A 496 -24.08 -15.33 -15.66
C LEU A 496 -25.17 -15.15 -14.60
N ARG A 497 -26.04 -16.15 -14.43
CA ARG A 497 -27.10 -16.13 -13.40
C ARG A 497 -26.52 -16.04 -11.99
N LEU A 498 -25.54 -16.89 -11.65
CA LEU A 498 -24.88 -16.87 -10.34
C LEU A 498 -24.18 -15.53 -10.06
N ALA A 499 -23.46 -14.98 -11.04
CA ALA A 499 -22.79 -13.69 -10.90
C ALA A 499 -23.79 -12.54 -10.70
N THR A 500 -24.94 -12.59 -11.38
CA THR A 500 -26.03 -11.62 -11.21
C THR A 500 -26.67 -11.72 -9.83
N ASP A 501 -26.94 -12.94 -9.34
CA ASP A 501 -27.47 -13.18 -7.99
C ASP A 501 -26.49 -12.68 -6.91
N ALA A 502 -25.20 -12.93 -7.09
CA ALA A 502 -24.16 -12.41 -6.21
C ALA A 502 -24.12 -10.88 -6.20
N LEU A 503 -24.24 -10.23 -7.37
CA LEU A 503 -24.32 -8.77 -7.47
C LEU A 503 -25.58 -8.21 -6.77
N LEU A 504 -26.73 -8.87 -6.89
CA LEU A 504 -27.96 -8.48 -6.20
C LEU A 504 -27.80 -8.53 -4.67
N LEU A 505 -27.11 -9.54 -4.15
CA LEU A 505 -26.81 -9.63 -2.71
C LEU A 505 -25.80 -8.55 -2.28
N LEU A 506 -24.75 -8.33 -3.09
CA LEU A 506 -23.78 -7.27 -2.85
C LEU A 506 -24.45 -5.89 -2.83
N SER A 507 -25.48 -5.66 -3.65
CA SER A 507 -26.15 -4.36 -3.77
C SER A 507 -27.01 -3.98 -2.57
N GLN A 508 -27.42 -4.98 -1.77
CA GLN A 508 -28.05 -4.74 -0.47
C GLN A 508 -27.13 -3.95 0.47
N ARG A 509 -25.81 -4.13 0.34
CA ARG A 509 -24.80 -3.39 1.10
C ARG A 509 -24.15 -2.25 0.31
N TRP A 510 -23.65 -2.56 -0.88
CA TRP A 510 -22.75 -1.72 -1.66
C TRP A 510 -23.42 -1.17 -2.91
N LYS A 511 -23.71 0.13 -2.92
CA LYS A 511 -24.43 0.79 -4.02
C LYS A 511 -23.68 0.81 -5.36
N VAL A 512 -22.37 0.55 -5.36
CA VAL A 512 -21.63 0.32 -6.60
C VAL A 512 -22.13 -0.93 -7.35
N ALA A 513 -22.62 -1.95 -6.65
CA ALA A 513 -23.19 -3.14 -7.28
C ALA A 513 -24.52 -2.84 -7.99
N ASP A 514 -25.36 -1.93 -7.46
CA ASP A 514 -26.56 -1.46 -8.17
C ASP A 514 -26.18 -0.80 -9.51
N LYS A 515 -25.12 0.03 -9.51
CA LYS A 515 -24.60 0.65 -10.74
C LYS A 515 -24.12 -0.41 -11.74
N CYS A 516 -23.39 -1.43 -11.28
CA CYS A 516 -22.95 -2.55 -12.11
C CYS A 516 -24.14 -3.32 -12.71
N LEU A 517 -25.18 -3.62 -11.94
CA LEU A 517 -26.40 -4.28 -12.42
C LEU A 517 -27.12 -3.46 -13.50
N HIS A 518 -27.22 -2.14 -13.32
CA HIS A 518 -27.78 -1.24 -14.34
C HIS A 518 -26.98 -1.27 -15.64
N LEU A 519 -25.64 -1.23 -15.57
CA LEU A 519 -24.79 -1.33 -16.75
C LEU A 519 -24.96 -2.68 -17.45
N LEU A 520 -24.99 -3.78 -16.69
CA LEU A 520 -25.17 -5.13 -17.21
C LEU A 520 -26.52 -5.33 -17.92
N GLY A 521 -27.58 -4.68 -17.41
CA GLY A 521 -28.90 -4.67 -18.05
C GLY A 521 -28.93 -3.85 -19.34
N SER A 522 -28.20 -2.73 -19.39
CA SER A 522 -28.10 -1.88 -20.58
C SER A 522 -27.31 -2.54 -21.72
N THR A 523 -26.30 -3.34 -21.39
CA THR A 523 -25.51 -4.08 -22.39
C THR A 523 -26.25 -5.28 -22.93
N GLY A 524 -27.14 -5.91 -22.14
CA GLY A 524 -27.91 -7.12 -22.49
C GLY A 524 -29.08 -6.90 -23.46
N GLY A 525 -29.56 -5.66 -23.61
CA GLY A 525 -30.72 -5.32 -24.44
C GLY A 525 -30.34 -4.80 -25.83
N HIS A 526 -29.74 -5.61 -26.68
CA HIS A 526 -29.66 -5.39 -28.14
C HIS A 526 -29.59 -6.72 -28.89
#